data_AF-F7NL03-F1
#
_entry.id   AF-F7NL03-F1
#
_cell.length_a   1.000
_cell.length_b   1.000
_cell.length_c   1.000
_cell.angle_alpha   90.00
_cell.angle_beta   90.00
_cell.angle_gamma   90.00
#
_symmetry.space_group_name_H-M   'P 1'
#
loop_
_entity.id
_entity.type
_entity.pdbx_description
1 polymer ?
#
loop_
_entity_poly.entity_id
_entity_poly.type
_entity_poly.pdbx_seq_one_letter_code
_entity_poly.pdbx_strand_id
1 'polypeptide(L)'
;MGAIKLPQAKAAILECHAAAREVDGNPVAQAAARAIGQCASTIHSARHCIGLALYGAIAVAYDRLGTDAPWCQIEQGAAEEYGRMLDALGAVAMENEPNPAKIDWKY
;
A
#
# COMPACT_ATOMS: atom_id res chain seq x y z
N MET A 1 2.65 -16.43 14.74
CA MET A 1 3.25 -15.22 15.36
C MET A 1 4.19 -14.58 14.35
N GLY A 2 4.34 -13.24 14.37
CA GLY A 2 5.27 -12.53 13.48
C GLY A 2 6.74 -12.87 13.77
N ALA A 3 7.57 -12.92 12.72
CA ALA A 3 8.97 -13.31 12.79
C ALA A 3 9.88 -12.27 13.49
N ILE A 4 9.45 -11.00 13.52
CA ILE A 4 10.20 -9.89 14.15
C ILE A 4 9.26 -9.00 14.99
N LYS A 5 9.84 -8.17 15.85
CA LYS A 5 9.12 -7.19 16.68
C LYS A 5 9.19 -5.78 16.09
N LEU A 6 8.24 -4.93 16.45
CA LEU A 6 8.15 -3.53 15.99
C LEU A 6 9.49 -2.75 16.11
N PRO A 7 10.24 -2.81 17.23
CA PRO A 7 11.51 -2.08 17.32
C PRO A 7 12.53 -2.48 16.26
N GLN A 8 12.54 -3.75 15.83
CA GLN A 8 13.42 -4.25 14.77
C GLN A 8 12.98 -3.76 13.39
N ALA A 9 11.66 -3.76 13.13
CA ALA A 9 11.09 -3.27 11.87
C ALA A 9 11.15 -1.74 11.73
N LYS A 10 11.16 -1.00 12.85
CA LYS A 10 11.05 0.46 12.88
C LYS A 10 12.13 1.15 12.06
N ALA A 11 13.37 0.65 12.10
CA ALA A 11 14.47 1.22 11.32
C ALA A 11 14.16 1.17 9.81
N ALA A 12 13.80 -0.01 9.29
CA ALA A 12 13.46 -0.18 7.88
C ALA A 12 12.21 0.63 7.47
N ILE A 13 11.21 0.75 8.35
CA ILE A 13 10.02 1.59 8.11
C ILE A 13 10.43 3.06 7.95
N LEU A 14 11.32 3.56 8.82
CA LEU A 14 11.82 4.93 8.75
C LEU A 14 12.68 5.16 7.51
N GLU A 15 13.46 4.17 7.08
CA GLU A 15 14.20 4.21 5.81
C GLU A 15 13.26 4.29 4.61
N CYS A 16 12.13 3.58 4.60
CA CYS A 16 11.12 3.72 3.55
C CYS A 16 10.56 5.15 3.49
N HIS A 17 10.33 5.77 4.66
CA HIS A 17 9.90 7.17 4.73
C HIS A 17 10.98 8.15 4.28
N ALA A 18 12.25 7.87 4.57
CA ALA A 18 13.37 8.66 4.08
C ALA A 18 13.50 8.55 2.56
N ALA A 19 13.49 7.33 2.02
CA ALA A 19 13.54 7.06 0.58
C ALA A 19 12.43 7.81 -0.17
N ALA A 20 11.19 7.79 0.34
CA ALA A 20 10.08 8.54 -0.25
C ALA A 20 10.30 10.06 -0.28
N ARG A 21 11.10 10.62 0.64
CA ARG A 21 11.48 12.04 0.65
C ARG A 21 12.68 12.32 -0.24
N GLU A 22 13.63 11.40 -0.32
CA GLU A 22 14.85 11.56 -1.11
C GLU A 22 14.58 11.49 -2.61
N VAL A 23 13.61 10.68 -3.03
CA VAL A 23 13.19 10.57 -4.44
C VAL A 23 12.10 11.57 -4.82
N ASP A 24 12.06 12.73 -4.16
CA ASP A 24 11.15 13.81 -4.52
C ASP A 24 11.44 14.27 -5.96
N GLY A 25 10.39 14.36 -6.78
CA GLY A 25 10.51 14.56 -8.23
C GLY A 25 10.49 13.28 -9.07
N ASN A 26 10.47 12.09 -8.46
CA ASN A 26 10.14 10.82 -9.14
C ASN A 26 8.83 10.25 -8.55
N PRO A 27 7.66 10.56 -9.13
CA PRO A 27 6.37 10.13 -8.58
C PRO A 27 6.20 8.62 -8.43
N VAL A 28 6.75 7.84 -9.38
CA VAL A 28 6.72 6.36 -9.33
C VAL A 28 7.48 5.86 -8.11
N ALA A 29 8.75 6.25 -7.97
CA ALA A 29 9.60 5.83 -6.87
C ALA A 29 9.04 6.32 -5.51
N GLN A 30 8.52 7.54 -5.47
CA GLN A 30 7.96 8.11 -4.24
C GLN A 30 6.71 7.36 -3.80
N ALA A 31 5.78 7.06 -4.72
CA ALA A 31 4.59 6.28 -4.42
C ALA A 31 4.94 4.85 -3.99
N ALA A 32 5.88 4.20 -4.67
CA ALA A 32 6.36 2.86 -4.31
C ALA A 32 6.98 2.81 -2.91
N ALA A 33 7.87 3.75 -2.58
CA ALA A 33 8.48 3.84 -1.25
C ALA A 33 7.45 4.07 -0.14
N ARG A 34 6.43 4.90 -0.38
CA ARG A 34 5.30 5.11 0.54
C ARG A 34 4.48 3.83 0.71
N ALA A 35 4.18 3.12 -0.37
CA ALA A 35 3.42 1.87 -0.33
C ALA A 35 4.14 0.81 0.53
N ILE A 36 5.45 0.63 0.31
CA ILE A 36 6.28 -0.31 1.08
C ILE A 36 6.31 0.09 2.57
N GLY A 37 6.55 1.36 2.87
CA GLY A 37 6.57 1.86 4.25
C GLY A 37 5.24 1.65 4.98
N GLN A 38 4.10 1.88 4.31
CA GLN A 38 2.78 1.60 4.87
C GLN A 38 2.55 0.09 5.06
N CYS A 39 2.92 -0.76 4.08
CA CYS A 39 2.82 -2.21 4.22
C CYS A 39 3.63 -2.72 5.42
N ALA A 40 4.87 -2.27 5.58
CA ALA A 40 5.71 -2.64 6.71
C ALA A 40 5.14 -2.13 8.05
N SER A 41 4.49 -0.96 8.05
CA SER A 41 3.84 -0.38 9.23
C SER A 41 2.62 -1.16 9.72
N THR A 42 2.14 -2.17 8.98
CA THR A 42 1.06 -3.05 9.44
C THR A 42 1.41 -3.84 10.70
N ILE A 43 2.70 -4.03 10.99
CA ILE A 43 3.18 -4.58 12.27
C ILE A 43 2.79 -3.71 13.48
N HIS A 44 2.65 -2.40 13.28
CA HIS A 44 2.18 -1.47 14.32
C HIS A 44 0.64 -1.43 14.36
N SER A 45 0.00 -1.35 13.20
CA SER A 45 -1.46 -1.27 13.08
C SER A 45 -1.93 -1.77 11.72
N ALA A 46 -2.88 -2.70 11.73
CA ALA A 46 -3.49 -3.25 10.51
C ALA A 46 -4.03 -2.14 9.57
N ARG A 47 -4.44 -0.98 10.11
CA ARG A 47 -4.95 0.16 9.31
C ARG A 47 -3.95 0.67 8.28
N HIS A 48 -2.64 0.48 8.48
CA HIS A 48 -1.64 0.87 7.49
C HIS A 48 -1.75 0.06 6.17
N CYS A 49 -2.51 -1.05 6.14
CA CYS A 49 -2.75 -1.80 4.91
C CYS A 49 -3.41 -0.95 3.81
N ILE A 50 -4.18 0.08 4.18
CA ILE A 50 -4.83 0.97 3.21
C ILE A 50 -3.79 1.71 2.33
N GLY A 51 -2.58 1.91 2.85
CA GLY A 51 -1.50 2.54 2.08
C GLY A 51 -1.07 1.72 0.87
N LEU A 52 -1.27 0.39 0.86
CA LEU A 52 -1.03 -0.43 -0.31
C LEU A 52 -2.00 -0.08 -1.44
N ALA A 53 -3.29 0.05 -1.13
CA ALA A 53 -4.28 0.49 -2.11
C ALA A 53 -3.92 1.92 -2.57
N LEU A 54 -3.83 2.88 -1.65
CA LEU A 54 -3.66 4.29 -2.00
C LEU A 54 -2.36 4.59 -2.76
N TYR A 55 -1.22 4.14 -2.25
CA TYR A 55 0.08 4.45 -2.85
C TYR A 55 0.51 3.39 -3.87
N GLY A 56 0.23 2.11 -3.60
CA GLY A 56 0.64 1.02 -4.50
C GLY A 56 -0.11 1.03 -5.82
N ALA A 57 -1.43 1.26 -5.81
CA ALA A 57 -2.20 1.34 -7.07
C ALA A 57 -1.73 2.51 -7.94
N ILE A 58 -1.48 3.68 -7.34
CA ILE A 58 -0.94 4.85 -8.04
C ILE A 58 0.48 4.60 -8.53
N ALA A 59 1.34 3.95 -7.74
CA ALA A 59 2.70 3.60 -8.18
C ALA A 59 2.68 2.74 -9.44
N VAL A 60 1.82 1.71 -9.48
CA VAL A 60 1.68 0.84 -10.64
C VAL A 60 1.06 1.57 -11.83
N ALA A 61 0.06 2.42 -11.61
CA ALA A 61 -0.53 3.23 -12.66
C ALA A 61 0.50 4.19 -13.30
N TYR A 62 1.30 4.88 -12.48
CA TYR A 62 2.37 5.75 -12.98
C TYR A 62 3.47 4.98 -13.72
N ASP A 63 3.88 3.82 -13.22
CA ASP A 63 4.88 2.98 -13.87
C ASP A 63 4.41 2.52 -15.26
N ARG A 64 3.13 2.15 -15.38
CA ARG A 64 2.55 1.64 -16.63
C ARG A 64 2.21 2.72 -17.65
N LEU A 65 1.64 3.83 -17.21
CA LEU A 65 1.04 4.84 -18.08
C LEU A 65 1.94 6.06 -18.29
N GLY A 66 2.97 6.22 -17.44
CA GLY A 66 3.78 7.42 -17.35
C GLY A 66 3.14 8.50 -16.47
N THR A 67 3.97 9.28 -15.81
CA THR A 67 3.52 10.32 -14.87
C THR A 67 2.86 11.52 -15.54
N ASP A 68 3.05 11.69 -16.85
CA ASP A 68 2.48 12.77 -17.65
C ASP A 68 1.13 12.41 -18.30
N ALA A 69 0.63 11.20 -18.06
CA ALA A 69 -0.67 10.78 -18.58
C ALA A 69 -1.82 11.61 -17.96
N PRO A 70 -2.94 11.81 -18.69
CA PRO A 70 -4.11 12.46 -18.14
C PRO A 70 -4.58 11.79 -16.85
N TRP A 71 -4.97 12.59 -15.84
CA TRP A 71 -5.37 12.05 -14.53
C TRP A 71 -6.48 11.00 -14.62
N CYS A 72 -7.45 11.15 -15.52
CA CYS A 72 -8.51 10.16 -15.71
C CYS A 72 -7.98 8.77 -16.13
N GLN A 73 -6.85 8.70 -16.86
CA GLN A 73 -6.21 7.44 -17.21
C GLN A 73 -5.45 6.85 -16.03
N ILE A 74 -4.76 7.68 -15.24
CA ILE A 74 -4.11 7.25 -14.00
C ILE A 74 -5.13 6.70 -13.01
N GLU A 75 -6.23 7.41 -12.81
CA GLU A 75 -7.33 7.01 -11.93
C GLU A 75 -7.94 5.69 -12.38
N GLN A 76 -8.19 5.53 -13.69
CA GLN A 76 -8.68 4.26 -14.24
C GLN A 76 -7.67 3.12 -14.03
N GLY A 77 -6.38 3.35 -14.28
CA GLY A 77 -5.33 2.35 -14.04
C GLY A 77 -5.22 1.95 -12.56
N ALA A 78 -5.35 2.91 -11.65
CA ALA A 78 -5.38 2.62 -10.22
C ALA A 78 -6.66 1.86 -9.82
N ALA A 79 -7.82 2.18 -10.40
CA ALA A 79 -9.06 1.45 -10.18
C ALA A 79 -8.98 -0.02 -10.62
N GLU A 80 -8.28 -0.30 -11.72
CA GLU A 80 -8.02 -1.68 -12.15
C GLU A 80 -7.13 -2.43 -11.15
N GLU A 81 -6.14 -1.76 -10.55
CA GLU A 81 -5.34 -2.36 -9.46
C GLU A 81 -6.18 -2.61 -8.22
N TYR A 82 -7.14 -1.75 -7.88
CA TYR A 82 -8.10 -2.03 -6.79
C TYR A 82 -8.93 -3.28 -7.08
N GLY A 83 -9.38 -3.46 -8.33
CA GLY A 83 -10.06 -4.68 -8.76
C GLY A 83 -9.19 -5.92 -8.53
N ARG A 84 -7.94 -5.89 -8.98
CA ARG A 84 -6.98 -6.99 -8.74
C ARG A 84 -6.75 -7.28 -7.26
N MET A 85 -6.61 -6.24 -6.44
CA MET A 85 -6.45 -6.40 -4.99
C MET A 85 -7.69 -7.01 -4.36
N LEU A 86 -8.89 -6.56 -4.76
CA LEU A 86 -10.15 -7.11 -4.30
C LEU A 86 -10.30 -8.59 -4.67
N ASP A 87 -10.00 -8.95 -5.92
CA ASP A 87 -10.04 -10.34 -6.39
C ASP A 87 -9.06 -11.22 -5.61
N ALA A 88 -7.84 -10.73 -5.37
CA ALA A 88 -6.82 -11.45 -4.59
C ALA A 88 -7.26 -11.64 -3.13
N LEU A 89 -7.88 -10.64 -2.51
CA LEU A 89 -8.44 -10.74 -1.16
C LEU A 89 -9.64 -11.70 -1.12
N GLY A 90 -10.51 -11.66 -2.14
CA GLY A 90 -11.66 -12.55 -2.27
C GLY A 90 -11.24 -14.02 -2.41
N ALA A 91 -10.16 -14.30 -3.14
CA ALA A 91 -9.64 -15.65 -3.33
C ALA A 91 -9.11 -16.30 -2.03
N VAL A 92 -8.74 -15.50 -1.03
CA VAL A 92 -8.25 -15.98 0.28
C VAL A 92 -9.23 -15.71 1.43
N ALA A 93 -10.37 -15.09 1.15
CA ALA A 93 -11.38 -14.80 2.15
C ALA A 93 -12.04 -16.11 2.63
N MET A 94 -12.15 -16.26 3.94
CA MET A 94 -12.82 -17.39 4.58
C MET A 94 -14.19 -16.94 5.10
N GLU A 95 -15.23 -17.66 4.70
CA GLU A 95 -16.57 -17.46 5.24
C GLU A 95 -16.57 -17.82 6.74
N ASN A 96 -17.17 -16.96 7.58
CA ASN A 96 -17.21 -17.11 9.03
C ASN A 96 -15.83 -17.24 9.69
N GLU A 97 -14.86 -16.43 9.25
CA GLU A 97 -13.50 -16.47 9.75
C GLU A 97 -13.44 -16.44 11.30
N PRO A 98 -12.80 -17.42 11.97
CA PRO A 98 -12.82 -17.52 13.44
C PRO A 98 -12.20 -16.32 14.16
N ASN A 99 -11.32 -15.59 13.47
CA ASN A 99 -10.68 -14.38 13.99
C ASN A 99 -10.75 -13.25 12.95
N PRO A 100 -11.94 -12.64 12.76
CA PRO A 100 -12.12 -11.62 11.75
C PRO A 100 -11.30 -10.37 12.07
N ALA A 101 -10.81 -9.69 11.03
CA ALA A 101 -10.10 -8.43 11.21
C ALA A 101 -11.02 -7.40 11.88
N LYS A 102 -10.58 -6.87 13.03
CA LYS A 102 -11.32 -5.84 13.77
C LYS A 102 -10.93 -4.46 13.24
N ILE A 103 -11.61 -4.01 12.20
CA ILE A 103 -11.36 -2.71 11.59
C ILE A 103 -12.51 -1.75 11.93
N ASP A 104 -12.22 -0.77 12.77
CA ASP A 104 -13.10 0.38 13.02
C ASP A 104 -12.80 1.46 11.96
N TRP A 105 -13.72 1.62 11.02
CA TRP A 105 -13.68 2.67 10.02
C TRP A 105 -14.33 3.93 10.60
N LYS A 106 -13.50 4.83 11.15
CA LYS A 106 -13.97 6.15 11.55
C LYS A 106 -14.09 7.01 10.29
N TYR A 107 -15.32 7.31 9.90
CA TYR A 107 -15.66 8.28 8.87
C TYR A 107 -15.69 9.69 9.47
#